data_AF-A0A1W9QUA5-F1
#
_entry.id   AF-A0A1W9QUA5-F1
#
_cell.length_a   1.000
_cell.length_b   1.000
_cell.length_c   1.000
_cell.angle_alpha   90.00
_cell.angle_beta   90.00
_cell.angle_gamma   90.00
#
_symmetry.space_group_name_H-M   'P 1'
#
loop_
_entity.id
_entity.type
_entity.pdbx_description
1 polymer ?
#
loop_
_entity_poly.entity_id
_entity_poly.type
_entity_poly.pdbx_seq_one_letter_code
_entity_poly.pdbx_strand_id
1 'polypeptide(L)'
;MSKQIPEIEESSKFNFITSIWIVPFIALIIAGWLGYQHFAKRGPEVKIVFPKNEGLVAGQSLVKFRNVPVGKVTKIHVDEETDGVTVVVRMNTRVYQVLVD
;
A
#
# COMPACT_ATOMS: atom_id res chain seq x y z
N MET A 1 -38.38 -22.06 -61.02
CA MET A 1 -37.48 -22.80 -60.12
C MET A 1 -36.61 -21.78 -59.39
N SER A 2 -37.06 -21.32 -58.21
CA SER A 2 -36.39 -20.29 -57.41
C SER A 2 -35.25 -20.92 -56.61
N LYS A 3 -34.03 -20.49 -56.90
CA LYS A 3 -32.81 -20.96 -56.25
C LYS A 3 -32.71 -20.33 -54.87
N GLN A 4 -33.06 -21.09 -53.84
CA GLN A 4 -32.85 -20.71 -52.44
C GLN A 4 -31.35 -20.43 -52.25
N ILE A 5 -31.00 -19.20 -51.91
CA ILE A 5 -29.63 -18.82 -51.54
C ILE A 5 -29.51 -19.10 -50.04
N PRO A 6 -28.48 -19.83 -49.59
CA PRO A 6 -28.32 -20.10 -48.17
C PRO A 6 -28.13 -18.79 -47.41
N GLU A 7 -28.96 -18.57 -46.40
CA GLU A 7 -28.84 -17.51 -45.40
C GLU A 7 -27.47 -17.68 -44.73
N ILE A 8 -26.59 -16.69 -44.89
CA ILE A 8 -25.28 -16.69 -44.26
C ILE A 8 -25.54 -16.38 -42.79
N GLU A 9 -25.52 -17.40 -41.93
CA GLU A 9 -25.35 -17.16 -40.50
C GLU A 9 -23.96 -16.54 -40.30
N GLU A 10 -23.93 -15.21 -40.24
CA GLU A 10 -22.78 -14.47 -39.78
C GLU A 10 -22.59 -14.82 -38.30
N SER A 11 -21.72 -15.81 -38.05
CA SER A 11 -21.37 -16.25 -36.72
C SER A 11 -20.78 -15.08 -35.95
N SER A 12 -21.65 -14.47 -35.14
CA SER A 12 -21.41 -13.61 -33.99
C SER A 12 -19.94 -13.22 -33.81
N LYS A 13 -19.57 -12.06 -34.40
CA LYS A 13 -18.35 -11.31 -34.08
C LYS A 13 -18.28 -10.82 -32.63
N PHE A 14 -19.28 -11.15 -31.81
CA PHE A 14 -19.22 -11.01 -30.36
C PHE A 14 -18.50 -12.23 -29.79
N ASN A 15 -17.23 -12.07 -29.38
CA ASN A 15 -16.61 -12.72 -28.21
C ASN A 15 -15.07 -12.61 -28.18
N PHE A 16 -14.40 -12.29 -29.30
CA PHE A 16 -12.92 -12.23 -29.31
C PHE A 16 -12.36 -11.07 -28.48
N ILE A 17 -13.01 -9.91 -28.51
CA ILE A 17 -12.60 -8.74 -27.71
C ILE A 17 -12.75 -9.05 -26.21
N THR A 18 -13.85 -9.69 -25.81
CA THR A 18 -14.13 -10.07 -24.40
C THR A 18 -13.18 -11.15 -23.88
N SER A 19 -12.83 -12.15 -24.70
CA SER A 19 -11.93 -13.23 -24.27
C SER A 19 -10.49 -12.76 -24.06
N ILE A 20 -9.98 -11.86 -24.90
CA ILE A 20 -8.61 -11.32 -24.76
C ILE A 20 -8.54 -10.31 -23.61
N TRP A 21 -9.63 -9.57 -23.34
CA TRP A 21 -9.67 -8.56 -22.28
C TRP A 21 -9.77 -9.11 -20.86
N ILE A 22 -10.08 -10.40 -20.69
CA ILE A 22 -10.17 -11.00 -19.35
C ILE A 22 -8.81 -10.97 -18.65
N VAL A 23 -7.73 -11.22 -19.40
CA VAL A 23 -6.35 -11.23 -18.88
C VAL A 23 -5.92 -9.86 -18.35
N PRO A 24 -6.01 -8.74 -19.12
CA PRO A 24 -5.65 -7.43 -18.61
C PRO A 24 -6.57 -6.97 -17.47
N PHE A 25 -7.85 -7.34 -17.46
CA PHE A 25 -8.76 -6.99 -16.38
C PHE A 25 -8.37 -7.69 -15.06
N ILE A 26 -8.07 -8.99 -15.11
CA ILE A 26 -7.58 -9.74 -13.94
C ILE A 26 -6.24 -9.15 -13.46
N ALA A 27 -5.33 -8.81 -14.39
CA ALA A 27 -4.06 -8.18 -14.04
C ALA A 27 -4.26 -6.84 -13.31
N LEU A 28 -5.23 -6.02 -13.75
CA LEU A 28 -5.56 -4.74 -13.12
C LEU A 28 -6.13 -4.95 -11.71
N ILE A 29 -6.99 -5.95 -11.51
CA ILE A 29 -7.51 -6.31 -10.18
C ILE A 29 -6.37 -6.74 -9.26
N ILE A 30 -5.48 -7.62 -9.71
CA ILE A 30 -4.34 -8.09 -8.90
C ILE A 30 -3.40 -6.92 -8.56
N ALA A 31 -3.08 -6.06 -9.52
CA ALA A 31 -2.24 -4.89 -9.31
C ALA A 31 -2.87 -3.92 -8.30
N GLY A 32 -4.17 -3.64 -8.45
CA GLY A 32 -4.93 -2.81 -7.52
C GLY A 32 -4.96 -3.41 -6.11
N TRP A 33 -5.18 -4.72 -6.00
CA TRP A 33 -5.19 -5.43 -4.73
C TRP A 33 -3.82 -5.42 -4.05
N LEU A 34 -2.74 -5.70 -4.78
CA LEU A 34 -1.38 -5.65 -4.26
C LEU A 34 -0.98 -4.24 -3.83
N GLY A 35 -1.35 -3.22 -4.62
CA GLY A 35 -1.18 -1.83 -4.27
C GLY A 35 -1.88 -1.50 -2.96
N TYR A 36 -3.18 -1.80 -2.87
CA TYR A 36 -3.96 -1.59 -1.66
C TYR A 36 -3.37 -2.31 -0.45
N GLN A 37 -3.01 -3.59 -0.61
CA GLN A 37 -2.41 -4.38 0.47
C GLN A 37 -1.06 -3.82 0.90
N HIS A 38 -0.25 -3.32 -0.03
CA HIS A 38 1.03 -2.69 0.27
C HIS A 38 0.86 -1.37 1.04
N PHE A 39 -0.13 -0.56 0.70
CA PHE A 39 -0.47 0.65 1.46
C PHE A 39 -1.06 0.32 2.83
N ALA A 40 -1.99 -0.64 2.92
CA ALA A 40 -2.63 -1.05 4.16
C ALA A 40 -1.68 -1.76 5.15
N LYS A 41 -0.63 -2.43 4.66
CA LYS A 41 0.40 -3.07 5.49
C LYS A 41 1.43 -2.08 6.06
N ARG A 42 1.48 -0.83 5.58
CA ARG A 42 2.31 0.21 6.22
C ARG A 42 1.63 0.56 7.54
N GLY A 43 2.15 0.01 8.64
CA GLY A 43 1.64 0.28 9.99
C GLY A 43 1.50 1.78 10.30
N PRO A 44 0.75 2.14 11.35
CA PRO A 44 0.40 3.52 11.63
C PRO A 44 1.66 4.40 11.76
N GLU A 45 1.63 5.56 11.11
CA GLU A 45 2.65 6.60 11.25
C GLU A 45 2.26 7.53 12.40
N VAL A 46 3.14 7.64 13.38
CA VAL A 46 3.00 8.54 14.53
C VAL A 46 4.01 9.69 14.37
N LYS A 47 3.53 10.93 14.51
CA LYS A 47 4.38 12.13 14.51
C LYS A 47 4.60 12.57 15.95
N ILE A 48 5.85 12.77 16.33
CA ILE A 48 6.23 13.24 17.67
C ILE A 48 7.09 14.49 17.50
N VAL A 49 6.70 15.58 18.15
CA VAL A 49 7.46 16.84 18.15
C VAL A 49 8.43 16.82 19.32
N PHE A 50 9.70 17.01 19.03
CA PHE A 50 10.76 17.13 20.02
C PHE A 50 11.37 18.54 19.99
N PRO A 51 11.79 19.09 21.13
CA PRO A 51 12.44 20.40 21.18
C PRO A 51 13.84 20.41 20.54
N LYS A 52 14.52 19.26 20.45
CA LYS A 52 15.86 19.14 19.85
C LYS A 52 16.06 17.79 19.17
N ASN A 53 16.97 17.73 18.20
CA ASN A 53 17.47 16.48 17.65
C ASN A 53 18.55 15.87 18.56
N GLU A 54 18.20 14.91 19.41
CA GLU A 54 19.17 14.19 20.26
C GLU A 54 20.05 13.18 19.48
N GLY A 55 20.46 13.51 18.25
CA GLY A 55 21.23 12.62 17.38
C GLY A 55 20.40 11.49 16.75
N LEU A 56 19.08 11.65 16.68
CA LEU A 56 18.20 10.70 16.00
C LEU A 56 18.47 10.68 14.49
N VAL A 57 18.51 9.50 13.89
CA VAL A 57 18.78 9.30 12.46
C VAL A 57 17.62 8.55 11.81
N ALA A 58 17.02 9.18 10.80
CA ALA A 58 15.96 8.57 10.01
C ALA A 58 16.44 7.26 9.38
N GLY A 59 15.63 6.21 9.51
CA GLY A 59 15.98 4.89 8.97
C GLY A 59 17.02 4.11 9.78
N GLN A 60 17.52 4.61 10.89
CA GLN A 60 18.44 3.89 11.78
C GLN A 60 17.93 3.79 13.22
N SER A 61 17.36 4.87 13.75
CA SER A 61 16.83 4.89 15.11
C SER A 61 15.59 3.98 15.26
N LEU A 62 15.63 3.11 16.27
CA LEU A 62 14.54 2.20 16.62
C LEU A 62 13.73 2.77 17.78
N VAL A 63 12.41 2.60 17.72
CA VAL A 63 11.52 2.91 18.85
C VAL A 63 11.34 1.65 19.67
N LYS A 64 11.66 1.73 20.96
CA LYS A 64 11.58 0.62 21.91
C LYS A 64 10.55 0.92 22.99
N PHE A 65 9.79 -0.10 23.36
CA PHE A 65 8.94 -0.09 24.55
C PHE A 65 9.35 -1.27 25.43
N ARG A 66 9.71 -1.01 26.69
CA ARG A 66 10.17 -2.06 27.64
C ARG A 66 11.27 -2.96 27.06
N ASN A 67 12.30 -2.35 26.44
CA ASN A 67 13.41 -3.03 25.77
C ASN A 67 13.03 -3.86 24.52
N VAL A 68 11.78 -3.81 24.06
CA VAL A 68 11.32 -4.49 22.84
C VAL A 68 11.19 -3.48 21.70
N PRO A 69 11.76 -3.75 20.50
CA PRO A 69 11.60 -2.88 19.33
C PRO A 69 10.15 -2.91 18.83
N VAL A 70 9.45 -1.78 18.93
CA VAL A 70 8.03 -1.61 18.54
C VAL A 70 7.85 -0.79 17.26
N GLY A 71 8.90 -0.13 16.77
CA GLY A 71 8.83 0.70 15.58
C GLY A 71 10.17 1.24 15.14
N LYS A 72 10.16 2.10 14.13
CA LYS A 72 11.35 2.69 13.53
C LYS A 72 11.11 4.13 13.12
N VAL A 73 12.10 4.99 13.33
CA VAL A 73 12.06 6.36 12.82
C VAL A 73 12.20 6.31 11.30
N THR A 74 11.23 6.89 10.59
CA THR A 74 11.19 6.90 9.11
C THR A 74 11.62 8.22 8.52
N LYS A 75 11.24 9.34 9.14
CA LYS A 75 11.59 10.70 8.70
C LYS A 75 11.80 11.62 9.89
N ILE A 76 12.60 12.65 9.68
CA ILE A 76 12.87 13.71 10.65
C ILE A 76 12.84 15.03 9.86
N HIS A 77 12.04 15.99 10.32
CA HIS A 77 11.92 17.31 9.72
C HIS A 77 12.03 18.38 10.81
N VAL A 78 12.68 19.50 10.48
CA VAL A 78 12.71 20.68 11.36
C VAL A 78 11.35 21.36 11.25
N ASP A 79 10.81 21.75 12.40
CA ASP A 79 9.51 22.39 12.52
C ASP A 79 9.74 23.90 12.69
N GLU A 80 9.32 24.69 11.69
CA GLU A 80 9.54 26.14 11.66
C GLU A 80 8.62 26.89 12.63
N GLU A 81 7.50 26.29 13.06
CA GLU A 81 6.52 26.92 13.96
C GLU A 81 6.95 26.78 15.43
N THR A 82 7.54 25.64 15.78
CA THR A 82 7.90 25.30 17.17
C THR A 82 9.40 25.37 17.48
N ASP A 83 10.23 25.83 16.53
CA ASP A 83 11.71 25.81 16.61
C ASP A 83 12.26 24.42 17.00
N GLY A 84 11.51 23.40 16.62
CA GLY A 84 11.67 22.03 17.09
C GLY A 84 11.94 21.06 15.94
N VAL A 85 11.80 19.77 16.24
CA VAL A 85 12.02 18.68 15.29
C VAL A 85 10.84 17.74 15.34
N THR A 86 10.14 17.61 14.22
CA THR A 86 9.08 16.62 14.02
C THR A 86 9.67 15.30 13.54
N VAL A 87 9.52 14.26 14.36
CA VAL A 87 9.99 12.89 14.08
C VAL A 87 8.81 12.03 13.69
N VAL A 88 8.89 11.41 12.50
CA VAL A 88 7.87 10.50 11.97
C VAL A 88 8.31 9.05 12.23
N VAL A 89 7.56 8.35 13.07
CA VAL A 89 7.81 6.96 13.45
C VAL A 89 6.78 6.06 12.79
N ARG A 90 7.22 4.94 12.22
CA ARG A 90 6.31 3.87 11.81
C ARG A 90 6.31 2.76 12.86
N MET A 91 5.12 2.48 13.40
CA MET A 91 4.94 1.44 14.41
C MET A 91 4.66 0.08 13.75
N ASN A 92 5.15 -0.99 14.36
CA ASN A 92 4.91 -2.36 13.91
C ASN A 92 3.59 -2.87 14.50
N THR A 93 2.58 -3.08 13.64
CA THR A 93 1.25 -3.56 14.07
C THR A 93 1.29 -4.92 14.77
N ARG A 94 2.30 -5.76 14.50
CA ARG A 94 2.41 -7.11 15.07
C ARG A 94 2.80 -7.10 16.56
N VAL A 95 3.50 -6.06 17.04
CA VAL A 95 4.05 -6.07 18.40
C VAL A 95 2.96 -5.77 19.44
N TYR A 96 1.95 -4.99 19.08
CA TYR A 96 0.79 -4.77 19.94
C TYR A 96 0.06 -6.07 20.25
N GLN A 97 0.01 -7.01 19.31
CA GLN A 97 -0.74 -8.26 19.46
C GLN A 97 -0.10 -9.26 20.45
N VAL A 98 1.14 -9.02 20.88
CA VAL A 98 1.89 -9.90 21.81
C VAL A 98 1.92 -9.32 23.23
N LEU A 99 1.51 -8.06 23.43
CA LEU A 99 1.59 -7.38 24.72
C LEU A 99 0.24 -7.28 25.46
N VAL A 100 -0.85 -7.78 24.87
CA VAL A 100 -2.21 -7.75 25.48
C VAL A 100 -2.74 -9.15 25.84
N ASP A 101 -1.90 -10.18 25.71
CA ASP A 101 -2.15 -11.54 26.23
C ASP A 101 -1.28 -11.77 27.49
#